data_AF-A0A9D8JD43-F1
#
_entry.id   AF-A0A9D8JD43-F1
#
_cell.length_a   1.000
_cell.length_b   1.000
_cell.length_c   1.000
_cell.angle_alpha   90.00
_cell.angle_beta   90.00
_cell.angle_gamma   90.00
#
_symmetry.space_group_name_H-M   'P 1'
#
loop_
_entity.id
_entity.type
_entity.pdbx_description
1 polymer ?
#
loop_
_entity_poly.entity_id
_entity_poly.type
_entity_poly.pdbx_seq_one_letter_code
_entity_poly.pdbx_strand_id
1 'polypeptide(L)'
;MIPELQANATVDLARVAAEANARAGATNGLRPFFIAFFGVIFPIFWVVMTLPSMLPFQALNRTKQFLKEDAGALQLFFGKYDKTPDNLNVLRSFAAGFSLPFEVYDPFGERIDFIRLDDRHFIIRSFGTDQVQNNLNSAIDIAIVSWGEKAGDPLAYAYPSLPKPEYYPAALLPGAESSSRQLMAKLFADPVSRARRLAVRHLKRDGLYMVAPHDGVEEFFWLPGSDRLVYSATGSTRYRDGLYLWNLNTDTVVNLLEKVRAPTLRGIAQGADAYWLALAGVSEKGPVVYFYLRPRHAGGLSPVEFFDKASIVAIAVPEKGKPRLANYEEFPNAAAMGPVGTAFIQRSSLKGRGTSLQQDWLELTASNDLEQLLTSWHDISEESAGTSLYPYSLWMLSNLYGESATSGAAIGVREREVLRSYGTEVARALINYPLAPSYLKGLALFNYEELMAGRPLPYKFAMKHGKATP
;
A
#
# COMPACT_ATOMS: atom_id res chain seq x y z
N MET A 1 -38.59 -9.70 0.19
CA MET A 1 -38.65 -10.77 -0.81
C MET A 1 -38.50 -12.18 -0.22
N ILE A 2 -38.00 -12.36 1.01
CA ILE A 2 -37.79 -13.67 1.66
C ILE A 2 -39.03 -14.22 2.41
N PRO A 3 -39.95 -13.40 3.00
CA PRO A 3 -41.09 -13.94 3.76
C PRO A 3 -42.15 -14.66 2.88
N GLU A 4 -42.41 -14.16 1.67
CA GLU A 4 -43.43 -14.73 0.77
C GLU A 4 -43.01 -16.08 0.16
N LEU A 5 -41.71 -16.30 -0.05
CA LEU A 5 -41.18 -17.60 -0.51
C LEU A 5 -41.23 -18.67 0.60
N GLN A 6 -41.11 -18.27 1.87
CA GLN A 6 -41.20 -19.18 3.01
C GLN A 6 -42.63 -19.62 3.32
N ALA A 7 -43.61 -18.73 3.16
CA ALA A 7 -45.03 -19.06 3.32
C ALA A 7 -45.52 -20.03 2.23
N ASN A 8 -45.10 -19.83 0.97
CA ASN A 8 -45.51 -20.71 -0.12
C ASN A 8 -44.88 -22.12 -0.03
N ALA A 9 -43.62 -22.23 0.40
CA ALA A 9 -42.95 -23.53 0.58
C ALA A 9 -43.53 -24.37 1.73
N THR A 10 -43.98 -23.73 2.82
CA THR A 10 -44.62 -24.45 3.94
C THR A 10 -46.02 -24.95 3.60
N VAL A 11 -46.78 -24.18 2.79
CA VAL A 11 -48.10 -24.59 2.32
C VAL A 11 -48.01 -25.75 1.32
N ASP A 12 -47.02 -25.75 0.42
CA ASP A 12 -46.82 -26.84 -0.54
C ASP A 12 -46.35 -28.15 0.13
N LEU A 13 -45.48 -28.09 1.15
CA LEU A 13 -45.08 -29.27 1.92
C LEU A 13 -46.24 -29.90 2.71
N ALA A 14 -47.11 -29.07 3.29
CA ALA A 14 -48.30 -29.54 3.99
C ALA A 14 -49.30 -30.21 3.02
N ARG A 15 -49.45 -29.67 1.80
CA ARG A 15 -50.31 -30.25 0.76
C ARG A 15 -49.77 -31.57 0.22
N VAL A 16 -48.46 -31.66 -0.02
CA VAL A 16 -47.81 -32.91 -0.46
C VAL A 16 -47.86 -33.99 0.62
N ALA A 17 -47.71 -33.63 1.90
CA ALA A 17 -47.88 -34.56 3.01
C ALA A 17 -49.33 -35.06 3.16
N ALA A 18 -50.32 -34.20 2.92
CA ALA A 18 -51.73 -34.57 2.93
C ALA A 18 -52.10 -35.50 1.75
N GLU A 19 -51.60 -35.23 0.54
CA GLU A 19 -51.80 -36.08 -0.65
C GLU A 19 -51.09 -37.44 -0.53
N ALA A 20 -49.93 -37.49 0.13
CA ALA A 20 -49.21 -38.74 0.41
C ALA A 20 -49.96 -39.61 1.44
N ASN A 21 -50.58 -39.00 2.46
CA ASN A 21 -51.41 -39.72 3.43
C ASN A 21 -52.74 -40.19 2.83
N ALA A 22 -53.34 -39.44 1.89
CA ALA A 22 -54.58 -39.84 1.23
C ALA A 22 -54.40 -41.03 0.24
N ARG A 23 -53.20 -41.19 -0.34
CA ARG A 23 -52.87 -42.31 -1.24
C ARG A 23 -52.41 -43.58 -0.50
N ALA A 24 -52.03 -43.47 0.77
CA ALA A 24 -51.61 -44.60 1.60
C ALA A 24 -52.82 -45.29 2.26
N GLY A 25 -53.70 -45.88 1.43
CA GLY A 25 -54.72 -46.79 1.93
C GLY A 25 -54.08 -47.99 2.65
N ALA A 26 -54.49 -48.18 3.91
CA ALA A 26 -54.44 -49.41 4.69
C ALA A 26 -53.15 -50.26 4.57
N THR A 27 -52.03 -49.82 5.16
CA THR A 27 -50.97 -50.76 5.61
C THR A 27 -50.34 -50.32 6.91
N ASN A 28 -50.47 -51.20 7.93
CA ASN A 28 -49.77 -51.33 9.21
C ASN A 28 -49.10 -50.08 9.82
N GLY A 29 -49.60 -49.71 11.01
CA GLY A 29 -49.39 -48.48 11.79
C GLY A 29 -47.97 -48.05 12.21
N LEU A 30 -46.92 -48.46 11.50
CA LEU A 30 -45.55 -47.96 11.67
C LEU A 30 -45.15 -46.94 10.59
N ARG A 31 -45.72 -47.01 9.38
CA ARG A 31 -45.41 -46.08 8.27
C ARG A 31 -45.83 -44.62 8.48
N PRO A 32 -47.03 -44.29 9.01
CA PRO A 32 -47.41 -42.89 9.20
C PRO A 32 -46.56 -42.19 10.27
N PHE A 33 -46.09 -42.94 11.28
CA PHE A 33 -45.19 -42.40 12.31
C PHE A 33 -43.79 -42.09 11.74
N PHE A 34 -43.24 -42.98 10.90
CA PHE A 34 -41.96 -42.73 10.23
C PHE A 34 -42.01 -41.50 9.31
N ILE A 35 -43.09 -41.32 8.53
CA ILE A 35 -43.24 -40.18 7.63
C ILE A 35 -43.43 -38.88 8.42
N ALA A 36 -44.24 -38.87 9.49
CA ALA A 36 -44.41 -37.68 10.32
C ALA A 36 -43.12 -37.31 11.07
N PHE A 37 -42.43 -38.30 11.65
CA PHE A 37 -41.23 -38.05 12.44
C PHE A 37 -40.03 -37.66 11.58
N PHE A 38 -39.73 -38.39 10.50
CA PHE A 38 -38.57 -38.08 9.64
C PHE A 38 -38.87 -37.06 8.53
N GLY A 39 -40.12 -36.93 8.10
CA GLY A 39 -40.50 -36.02 7.02
C GLY A 39 -40.87 -34.60 7.47
N VAL A 40 -41.31 -34.43 8.72
CA VAL A 40 -41.79 -33.12 9.23
C VAL A 40 -41.08 -32.72 10.53
N ILE A 41 -41.07 -33.61 11.53
CA ILE A 41 -40.52 -33.27 12.85
C ILE A 41 -39.00 -33.19 12.81
N PHE A 42 -38.31 -34.14 12.19
CA PHE A 42 -36.85 -34.17 12.13
C PHE A 42 -36.25 -33.00 11.34
N PRO A 43 -36.79 -32.59 10.17
CA PRO A 43 -36.31 -31.39 9.49
C PRO A 43 -36.57 -30.11 10.29
N ILE A 44 -37.73 -29.96 10.92
CA ILE A 44 -38.04 -28.80 11.77
C ILE A 44 -37.12 -28.80 13.00
N PHE A 45 -36.95 -29.94 13.66
CA PHE A 45 -36.04 -30.08 14.80
C PHE A 45 -34.59 -29.82 14.40
N TRP A 46 -34.14 -30.25 13.21
CA TRP A 46 -32.82 -29.97 12.67
C TRP A 46 -32.62 -28.49 12.37
N VAL A 47 -33.60 -27.84 11.75
CA VAL A 47 -33.60 -26.38 11.51
C VAL A 47 -33.60 -25.61 12.84
N VAL A 48 -34.43 -26.00 13.80
CA VAL A 48 -34.52 -25.37 15.13
C VAL A 48 -33.26 -25.62 15.97
N MET A 49 -32.59 -26.76 15.84
CA MET A 49 -31.34 -27.06 16.54
C MET A 49 -30.11 -26.43 15.88
N THR A 50 -30.19 -26.07 14.59
CA THR A 50 -29.13 -25.33 13.87
C THR A 50 -29.31 -23.80 13.94
N LEU A 51 -30.50 -23.31 14.24
CA LEU A 51 -30.82 -21.90 14.46
C LEU A 51 -29.96 -21.22 15.55
N PRO A 52 -29.67 -21.84 16.72
CA PRO A 52 -28.82 -21.26 17.75
C PRO A 52 -27.38 -20.98 17.26
N SER A 53 -26.81 -21.88 16.45
CA SER A 53 -25.50 -21.70 15.83
C SER A 53 -25.45 -20.62 14.75
N MET A 54 -26.61 -20.12 14.29
CA MET A 54 -26.72 -19.05 13.29
C MET A 54 -27.12 -17.70 13.89
N LEU A 55 -27.28 -17.59 15.22
CA LEU A 55 -27.58 -16.30 15.83
C LEU A 55 -26.36 -15.37 15.70
N PRO A 56 -26.49 -14.19 15.03
CA PRO A 56 -25.36 -13.32 14.70
C PRO A 56 -24.49 -12.95 15.91
N PHE A 57 -25.09 -12.83 17.08
CA PHE A 57 -24.40 -12.49 18.32
C PHE A 57 -23.46 -13.61 18.82
N GLN A 58 -23.84 -14.87 18.68
CA GLN A 58 -22.99 -16.00 19.09
C GLN A 58 -21.80 -16.16 18.13
N ALA A 59 -22.04 -15.99 16.82
CA ALA A 59 -21.00 -16.00 15.81
C ALA A 59 -19.97 -14.87 16.05
N LEU A 60 -20.42 -13.66 16.38
CA LEU A 60 -19.53 -12.54 16.71
C LEU A 60 -18.66 -12.82 17.95
N ASN A 61 -19.22 -13.37 19.02
CA ASN A 61 -18.46 -13.68 20.23
C ASN A 61 -17.44 -14.80 19.99
N ARG A 62 -17.81 -15.83 19.21
CA ARG A 62 -16.86 -16.88 18.79
C ARG A 62 -15.74 -16.31 17.92
N THR A 63 -16.05 -15.43 16.98
CA THR A 63 -15.05 -14.78 16.12
C THR A 63 -14.02 -14.01 16.96
N LYS A 64 -14.48 -13.24 17.97
CA LYS A 64 -13.58 -12.55 18.90
C LYS A 64 -12.69 -13.52 19.67
N GLN A 65 -13.23 -14.65 20.11
CA GLN A 65 -12.48 -15.66 20.84
C GLN A 65 -11.40 -16.30 19.95
N PHE A 66 -11.76 -16.76 18.75
CA PHE A 66 -10.82 -17.38 17.81
C PHE A 66 -9.68 -16.43 17.45
N LEU A 67 -10.01 -15.19 17.10
CA LEU A 67 -9.00 -14.18 16.84
C LEU A 67 -8.09 -13.99 18.06
N LYS A 68 -8.63 -13.91 19.28
CA LYS A 68 -7.81 -13.80 20.50
C LYS A 68 -6.86 -14.99 20.70
N GLU A 69 -7.30 -16.20 20.37
CA GLU A 69 -6.47 -17.41 20.39
C GLU A 69 -5.34 -17.34 19.35
N ASP A 70 -5.67 -16.94 18.11
CA ASP A 70 -4.69 -16.70 17.04
C ASP A 70 -3.67 -15.60 17.43
N ALA A 71 -4.14 -14.56 18.15
CA ALA A 71 -3.27 -13.51 18.69
C ALA A 71 -2.24 -14.08 19.67
N GLY A 72 -2.64 -15.02 20.51
CA GLY A 72 -1.75 -15.71 21.44
C GLY A 72 -0.69 -16.54 20.71
N ALA A 73 -1.09 -17.27 19.66
CA ALA A 73 -0.16 -18.01 18.82
C ALA A 73 0.84 -17.08 18.10
N LEU A 74 0.36 -15.93 17.59
CA LEU A 74 1.20 -14.91 16.97
C LEU A 74 2.22 -14.31 17.96
N GLN A 75 1.79 -13.96 19.16
CA GLN A 75 2.67 -13.40 20.18
C GLN A 75 3.77 -14.39 20.55
N LEU A 76 3.44 -15.67 20.70
CA LEU A 76 4.44 -16.72 20.96
C LEU A 76 5.38 -16.93 19.76
N PHE A 77 4.86 -16.92 18.54
CA PHE A 77 5.67 -17.02 17.32
C PHE A 77 6.66 -15.86 17.23
N PHE A 78 6.16 -14.63 17.43
CA PHE A 78 6.97 -13.42 17.41
C PHE A 78 8.05 -13.46 18.50
N GLY A 79 7.71 -13.85 19.73
CA GLY A 79 8.68 -14.00 20.82
C GLY A 79 9.78 -15.02 20.56
N LYS A 80 9.54 -16.01 19.68
CA LYS A 80 10.53 -17.05 19.34
C LYS A 80 11.38 -16.71 18.12
N TYR A 81 10.81 -16.03 17.13
CA TYR A 81 11.46 -15.81 15.83
C TYR A 81 11.77 -14.34 15.51
N ASP A 82 11.34 -13.40 16.36
CA ASP A 82 11.41 -11.94 16.17
C ASP A 82 10.89 -11.48 14.80
N LYS A 83 9.89 -12.20 14.27
CA LYS A 83 9.26 -11.90 12.98
C LYS A 83 7.83 -12.42 12.90
N THR A 84 7.08 -11.84 11.97
CA THR A 84 5.72 -12.24 11.60
C THR A 84 5.78 -13.52 10.75
N PRO A 85 4.85 -14.48 10.93
CA PRO A 85 4.80 -15.67 10.08
C PRO A 85 4.50 -15.32 8.63
N ASP A 86 5.05 -16.08 7.69
CA ASP A 86 4.90 -15.78 6.26
C ASP A 86 3.45 -15.91 5.76
N ASN A 87 2.66 -16.78 6.40
CA ASN A 87 1.24 -16.99 6.13
C ASN A 87 0.56 -17.76 7.29
N LEU A 88 -0.77 -17.89 7.25
CA LEU A 88 -1.54 -18.64 8.25
C LEU A 88 -1.17 -20.11 8.35
N ASN A 89 -0.70 -20.76 7.28
CA ASN A 89 -0.34 -22.18 7.35
C ASN A 89 0.94 -22.38 8.18
N VAL A 90 1.89 -21.44 8.11
CA VAL A 90 3.08 -21.44 8.97
C VAL A 90 2.67 -21.26 10.43
N LEU A 91 1.80 -20.30 10.72
CA LEU A 91 1.30 -20.06 12.07
C LEU A 91 0.50 -21.25 12.61
N ARG A 92 -0.36 -21.87 11.77
CA ARG A 92 -1.11 -23.09 12.12
C ARG A 92 -0.18 -24.25 12.49
N SER A 93 0.85 -24.46 11.68
CA SER A 93 1.82 -25.54 11.91
C SER A 93 2.61 -25.32 13.20
N PHE A 94 2.96 -24.06 13.48
CA PHE A 94 3.55 -23.67 14.75
C PHE A 94 2.60 -23.90 15.93
N ALA A 95 1.36 -23.41 15.86
CA ALA A 95 0.36 -23.58 16.90
C ALA A 95 0.13 -25.06 17.24
N ALA A 96 0.02 -25.92 16.22
CA ALA A 96 -0.10 -27.38 16.40
C ALA A 96 1.09 -27.99 17.15
N GLY A 97 2.32 -27.53 16.87
CA GLY A 97 3.53 -27.97 17.57
C GLY A 97 3.59 -27.56 19.04
N PHE A 98 2.80 -26.57 19.45
CA PHE A 98 2.70 -26.07 20.83
C PHE A 98 1.35 -26.41 21.49
N SER A 99 0.52 -27.24 20.85
CA SER A 99 -0.82 -27.59 21.31
C SER A 99 -1.71 -26.35 21.57
N LEU A 100 -1.55 -25.30 20.78
CA LEU A 100 -2.37 -24.10 20.85
C LEU A 100 -3.61 -24.25 19.95
N PRO A 101 -4.79 -23.78 20.39
CA PRO A 101 -5.97 -23.71 19.53
C PRO A 101 -5.70 -22.74 18.37
N PHE A 102 -6.19 -23.09 17.18
CA PHE A 102 -6.01 -22.28 15.98
C PHE A 102 -7.11 -22.60 14.96
N GLU A 103 -7.79 -21.57 14.47
CA GLU A 103 -8.89 -21.71 13.50
C GLU A 103 -8.56 -20.98 12.20
N VAL A 104 -8.83 -21.64 11.06
CA VAL A 104 -8.54 -21.07 9.74
C VAL A 104 -9.79 -20.42 9.13
N TYR A 105 -10.97 -20.75 9.67
CA TYR A 105 -12.26 -20.26 9.20
C TYR A 105 -12.98 -19.57 10.35
N ASP A 106 -13.68 -18.50 10.03
CA ASP A 106 -14.57 -17.83 10.98
C ASP A 106 -15.89 -18.62 11.15
N PRO A 107 -16.69 -18.29 12.17
CA PRO A 107 -18.00 -18.90 12.40
C PRO A 107 -19.02 -18.70 11.28
N PHE A 108 -18.74 -17.86 10.27
CA PHE A 108 -19.58 -17.65 9.10
C PHE A 108 -19.20 -18.57 7.93
N GLY A 109 -18.13 -19.37 8.09
CA GLY A 109 -17.63 -20.29 7.08
C GLY A 109 -16.59 -19.67 6.15
N GLU A 110 -16.19 -18.42 6.40
CA GLU A 110 -15.22 -17.71 5.59
C GLU A 110 -13.81 -17.94 6.11
N ARG A 111 -12.84 -17.96 5.20
CA ARG A 111 -11.45 -18.07 5.60
C ARG A 111 -11.01 -16.78 6.31
N ILE A 112 -10.37 -16.92 7.47
CA ILE A 112 -9.71 -15.81 8.15
C ILE A 112 -8.68 -15.20 7.20
N ASP A 113 -8.77 -13.89 6.99
CA ASP A 113 -7.84 -13.14 6.15
C ASP A 113 -6.61 -12.78 6.98
N PHE A 114 -5.44 -13.10 6.44
CA PHE A 114 -4.15 -12.77 7.03
C PHE A 114 -3.32 -12.04 6.01
N ILE A 115 -3.04 -10.78 6.33
CA ILE A 115 -2.22 -9.91 5.52
C ILE A 115 -0.97 -9.60 6.34
N ARG A 116 0.15 -10.20 5.96
CA ARG A 116 1.45 -9.74 6.42
C ARG A 116 1.77 -8.39 5.77
N LEU A 117 2.22 -7.44 6.56
CA LEU A 117 2.60 -6.11 6.09
C LEU A 117 4.13 -5.99 5.98
N ASP A 118 4.86 -6.45 7.00
CA ASP A 118 6.32 -6.62 7.01
C ASP A 118 6.72 -7.66 8.08
N ASP A 119 7.95 -7.61 8.59
CA ASP A 119 8.43 -8.52 9.64
C ASP A 119 7.77 -8.30 11.01
N ARG A 120 7.21 -7.12 11.28
CA ARG A 120 6.64 -6.75 12.59
C ARG A 120 5.15 -6.42 12.55
N HIS A 121 4.61 -6.22 11.35
CA HIS A 121 3.26 -5.73 11.14
C HIS A 121 2.41 -6.72 10.35
N PHE A 122 1.16 -6.86 10.76
CA PHE A 122 0.19 -7.78 10.17
C PHE A 122 -1.26 -7.36 10.47
N ILE A 123 -2.18 -7.88 9.68
CA ILE A 123 -3.63 -7.78 9.88
C ILE A 123 -4.20 -9.21 9.84
N ILE A 124 -4.98 -9.57 10.85
CA ILE A 124 -5.85 -10.75 10.85
C ILE A 124 -7.29 -10.25 10.97
N ARG A 125 -8.20 -10.67 10.09
CA ARG A 125 -9.61 -10.28 10.16
C ARG A 125 -10.56 -11.37 9.71
N SER A 126 -11.78 -11.31 10.23
CA SER A 126 -12.94 -12.00 9.67
C SER A 126 -13.74 -10.98 8.86
N PHE A 127 -14.18 -11.36 7.66
CA PHE A 127 -15.05 -10.53 6.81
C PHE A 127 -16.53 -10.66 7.18
N GLY A 128 -16.86 -11.41 8.23
CA GLY A 128 -18.24 -11.62 8.64
C GLY A 128 -19.12 -12.18 7.53
N THR A 129 -20.38 -11.76 7.51
CA THR A 129 -21.39 -12.25 6.56
C THR A 129 -21.37 -11.55 5.20
N ASP A 130 -20.80 -10.35 5.10
CA ASP A 130 -20.81 -9.59 3.85
C ASP A 130 -19.62 -9.93 2.95
N GLN A 131 -18.57 -10.56 3.49
CA GLN A 131 -17.37 -10.97 2.76
C GLN A 131 -16.62 -9.76 2.14
N VAL A 132 -16.86 -8.54 2.62
CA VAL A 132 -16.27 -7.32 2.06
C VAL A 132 -15.32 -6.67 3.07
N GLN A 133 -14.22 -6.11 2.57
CA GLN A 133 -13.37 -5.26 3.38
C GLN A 133 -14.13 -4.03 3.92
N ASN A 134 -13.87 -3.69 5.17
CA ASN A 134 -14.28 -2.42 5.76
C ASN A 134 -14.09 -1.21 4.83
N ASN A 135 -15.01 -0.25 4.93
CA ASN A 135 -14.87 1.09 4.37
C ASN A 135 -15.18 2.13 5.46
N LEU A 136 -15.03 3.43 5.15
CA LEU A 136 -15.28 4.48 6.15
C LEU A 136 -16.71 4.49 6.69
N ASN A 137 -17.68 3.95 5.93
CA ASN A 137 -19.09 3.92 6.28
C ASN A 137 -19.56 2.56 6.81
N SER A 138 -18.72 1.52 6.81
CA SER A 138 -19.10 0.18 7.25
C SER A 138 -19.05 0.05 8.78
N ALA A 139 -19.75 -0.97 9.29
CA ALA A 139 -19.44 -1.51 10.61
C ALA A 139 -18.01 -2.05 10.61
N ILE A 140 -17.35 -2.03 11.78
CA ILE A 140 -15.94 -2.45 11.90
C ILE A 140 -15.91 -3.97 12.04
N ASP A 141 -15.23 -4.62 11.10
CA ASP A 141 -14.88 -6.04 11.21
C ASP A 141 -14.11 -6.37 12.48
N ILE A 142 -14.30 -7.58 13.01
CA ILE A 142 -13.47 -8.07 14.11
C ILE A 142 -12.10 -8.41 13.54
N ALA A 143 -11.08 -7.68 13.98
CA ALA A 143 -9.72 -7.81 13.49
C ALA A 143 -8.68 -7.65 14.60
N ILE A 144 -7.50 -8.25 14.38
CA ILE A 144 -6.28 -8.03 15.15
C ILE A 144 -5.27 -7.41 14.22
N VAL A 145 -4.68 -6.30 14.65
CA VAL A 145 -3.75 -5.55 13.83
C VAL A 145 -2.51 -5.20 14.63
N SER A 146 -1.35 -5.55 14.08
CA SER A 146 -0.06 -4.99 14.45
C SER A 146 0.32 -3.96 13.39
N TRP A 147 0.18 -2.67 13.72
CA TRP A 147 0.50 -1.55 12.82
C TRP A 147 1.81 -0.82 13.18
N GLY A 148 2.35 -1.11 14.36
CA GLY A 148 3.47 -0.38 14.95
C GLY A 148 2.98 0.77 15.80
N GLU A 149 3.88 1.73 16.09
CA GLU A 149 3.65 2.83 17.03
C GLU A 149 2.22 3.41 16.94
N LYS A 150 1.59 3.57 18.12
CA LYS A 150 0.44 4.47 18.29
C LYS A 150 0.84 5.77 17.62
N ALA A 151 0.01 6.29 16.72
CA ALA A 151 0.34 7.45 15.89
C ALA A 151 1.09 8.51 16.70
N GLY A 152 2.42 8.52 16.61
CA GLY A 152 3.20 9.71 16.92
C GLY A 152 2.76 10.78 15.94
N ASP A 153 2.90 12.06 16.32
CA ASP A 153 2.43 13.22 15.54
C ASP A 153 2.82 13.07 14.07
N PRO A 154 1.94 12.62 13.16
CA PRO A 154 2.39 12.19 11.84
C PRO A 154 2.55 13.39 10.92
N LEU A 155 3.27 13.19 9.80
CA LEU A 155 3.48 14.25 8.82
C LEU A 155 2.14 14.69 8.22
N ALA A 156 1.76 15.94 8.53
CA ALA A 156 0.61 16.59 7.94
C ALA A 156 0.93 17.04 6.51
N TYR A 157 0.03 16.70 5.59
CA TYR A 157 0.11 17.12 4.20
C TYR A 157 -0.14 18.63 4.06
N ALA A 158 0.69 19.32 3.29
CA ALA A 158 0.38 20.65 2.76
C ALA A 158 0.46 20.56 1.24
N TYR A 159 -0.64 20.80 0.52
CA TYR A 159 -0.63 20.67 -0.92
C TYR A 159 0.06 21.92 -1.49
N PRO A 160 1.15 21.77 -2.27
CA PRO A 160 1.70 22.92 -2.96
C PRO A 160 0.69 23.38 -4.01
N SER A 161 0.59 24.70 -4.22
CA SER A 161 -0.30 25.28 -5.22
C SER A 161 0.11 24.94 -6.67
N LEU A 162 1.33 24.43 -6.87
CA LEU A 162 1.93 24.09 -8.16
C LEU A 162 2.89 22.91 -7.99
N PRO A 163 2.97 21.96 -8.95
CA PRO A 163 4.02 20.94 -8.98
C PRO A 163 5.37 21.56 -9.37
N LYS A 164 6.44 21.22 -8.63
CA LYS A 164 7.84 21.51 -8.90
C LYS A 164 8.60 20.18 -8.89
N PRO A 165 9.71 20.05 -9.63
CA PRO A 165 10.53 18.83 -9.67
C PRO A 165 11.20 18.48 -8.33
N GLU A 166 11.19 19.40 -7.35
CA GLU A 166 11.74 19.25 -5.99
C GLU A 166 10.86 18.40 -5.03
N TYR A 167 9.91 17.63 -5.58
CA TYR A 167 8.82 17.03 -4.82
C TYR A 167 8.88 15.52 -4.86
N TYR A 168 9.57 14.98 -3.87
CA TYR A 168 9.76 13.56 -3.72
C TYR A 168 8.98 13.05 -2.49
N PRO A 169 8.00 12.12 -2.63
CA PRO A 169 7.07 11.76 -1.57
C PRO A 169 7.65 10.82 -0.51
N ALA A 170 8.94 10.46 -0.61
CA ALA A 170 9.58 9.42 0.20
C ALA A 170 9.27 9.55 1.70
N ALA A 171 9.40 10.76 2.27
CA ALA A 171 9.13 11.02 3.68
C ALA A 171 7.68 10.69 4.11
N LEU A 172 6.71 10.64 3.19
CA LEU A 172 5.32 10.28 3.50
C LEU A 172 5.08 8.77 3.59
N LEU A 173 5.93 7.98 2.93
CA LEU A 173 5.70 6.53 2.76
C LEU A 173 5.69 5.75 4.08
N PRO A 174 6.54 6.07 5.08
CA PRO A 174 6.44 5.47 6.42
C PRO A 174 5.16 5.80 7.18
N GLY A 175 4.41 6.82 6.76
CA GLY A 175 3.21 7.27 7.46
C GLY A 175 2.85 8.72 7.16
N ALA A 176 1.65 8.95 6.61
CA ALA A 176 1.12 10.29 6.36
C ALA A 176 -0.35 10.42 6.77
N GLU A 177 -0.66 11.51 7.46
CA GLU A 177 -2.03 11.83 7.86
C GLU A 177 -2.82 12.47 6.71
N SER A 178 -4.09 12.11 6.64
CA SER A 178 -5.09 12.84 5.85
C SER A 178 -5.22 14.29 6.35
N SER A 179 -5.68 15.22 5.51
CA SER A 179 -5.85 16.62 5.91
C SER A 179 -6.86 16.84 7.04
N SER A 180 -7.83 15.94 7.20
CA SER A 180 -8.80 15.91 8.30
C SER A 180 -8.23 15.35 9.61
N ARG A 181 -7.03 14.75 9.57
CA ARG A 181 -6.36 14.08 10.70
C ARG A 181 -7.18 12.97 11.35
N GLN A 182 -8.04 12.33 10.56
CA GLN A 182 -8.82 11.17 11.02
C GLN A 182 -8.22 9.86 10.55
N LEU A 183 -7.49 9.90 9.43
CA LEU A 183 -6.89 8.73 8.79
C LEU A 183 -5.38 8.89 8.66
N MET A 184 -4.68 7.76 8.76
CA MET A 184 -3.25 7.64 8.50
C MET A 184 -3.02 6.55 7.46
N ALA A 185 -2.28 6.88 6.40
CA ALA A 185 -1.86 5.95 5.37
C ALA A 185 -0.37 5.60 5.56
N LYS A 186 0.01 4.35 5.33
CA LYS A 186 1.40 3.87 5.40
C LYS A 186 1.64 2.84 4.30
N LEU A 187 2.80 2.94 3.65
CA LEU A 187 3.27 1.95 2.70
C LEU A 187 4.21 0.98 3.41
N PHE A 188 3.79 -0.28 3.49
CA PHE A 188 4.57 -1.38 4.06
C PHE A 188 5.32 -2.14 2.98
N ALA A 189 6.51 -2.61 3.31
CA ALA A 189 7.45 -3.28 2.42
C ALA A 189 7.73 -4.68 2.98
N ASP A 190 7.20 -5.72 2.33
CA ASP A 190 7.39 -7.11 2.75
C ASP A 190 8.42 -7.81 1.85
N PRO A 191 9.68 -7.98 2.31
CA PRO A 191 10.74 -8.57 1.50
C PRO A 191 10.50 -10.04 1.18
N VAL A 192 9.74 -10.76 2.01
CA VAL A 192 9.49 -12.19 1.82
C VAL A 192 8.44 -12.42 0.75
N SER A 193 7.29 -11.74 0.83
CA SER A 193 6.28 -11.85 -0.24
C SER A 193 6.57 -10.94 -1.44
N ARG A 194 7.64 -10.16 -1.39
CA ARG A 194 8.02 -9.15 -2.39
C ARG A 194 6.88 -8.16 -2.69
N ALA A 195 6.07 -7.88 -1.68
CA ALA A 195 4.89 -7.05 -1.80
C ALA A 195 5.10 -5.69 -1.15
N ARG A 196 4.43 -4.69 -1.72
CA ARG A 196 4.35 -3.33 -1.20
C ARG A 196 2.88 -3.01 -1.02
N ARG A 197 2.46 -2.96 0.24
CA ARG A 197 1.05 -2.87 0.62
C ARG A 197 0.78 -1.50 1.21
N LEU A 198 -0.05 -0.72 0.53
CA LEU A 198 -0.60 0.50 1.10
C LEU A 198 -1.74 0.13 2.02
N ALA A 199 -1.70 0.59 3.25
CA ALA A 199 -2.79 0.43 4.18
C ALA A 199 -3.19 1.79 4.76
N VAL A 200 -4.45 1.89 5.18
CA VAL A 200 -5.02 3.05 5.86
C VAL A 200 -5.65 2.61 7.18
N ARG A 201 -5.41 3.36 8.26
CA ARG A 201 -6.09 3.19 9.54
C ARG A 201 -6.86 4.44 9.94
N HIS A 202 -7.96 4.25 10.66
CA HIS A 202 -8.65 5.34 11.34
C HIS A 202 -8.05 5.58 12.73
N LEU A 203 -7.70 6.83 13.03
CA LEU A 203 -6.97 7.19 14.25
C LEU A 203 -7.84 7.19 15.52
N LYS A 204 -9.17 7.31 15.37
CA LYS A 204 -10.13 7.33 16.49
C LYS A 204 -11.10 6.13 16.54
N ARG A 205 -11.09 5.26 15.53
CA ARG A 205 -12.01 4.12 15.42
C ARG A 205 -11.15 2.87 15.46
N ASP A 206 -10.85 2.43 16.67
CA ASP A 206 -10.01 1.25 16.89
C ASP A 206 -10.56 0.05 16.12
N GLY A 207 -9.70 -0.61 15.34
CA GLY A 207 -10.09 -1.74 14.50
C GLY A 207 -10.48 -1.38 13.06
N LEU A 208 -10.69 -0.10 12.72
CA LEU A 208 -10.98 0.29 11.33
C LEU A 208 -9.70 0.44 10.52
N TYR A 209 -9.43 -0.55 9.67
CA TYR A 209 -8.30 -0.61 8.75
C TYR A 209 -8.77 -1.01 7.36
N MET A 210 -8.08 -0.49 6.35
CA MET A 210 -8.29 -0.77 4.94
C MET A 210 -6.94 -1.06 4.31
N VAL A 211 -6.86 -2.02 3.39
CA VAL A 211 -5.65 -2.32 2.62
C VAL A 211 -5.97 -2.14 1.16
N ALA A 212 -5.10 -1.43 0.44
CA ALA A 212 -5.25 -1.30 -1.00
C ALA A 212 -5.20 -2.71 -1.64
N PRO A 213 -6.11 -3.04 -2.57
CA PRO A 213 -6.10 -4.35 -3.22
C PRO A 213 -4.78 -4.66 -3.94
N HIS A 214 -4.12 -3.63 -4.47
CA HIS A 214 -2.87 -3.77 -5.20
C HIS A 214 -1.68 -4.08 -4.27
N ASP A 215 -0.85 -5.04 -4.65
CA ASP A 215 0.30 -5.54 -3.86
C ASP A 215 1.67 -5.05 -4.35
N GLY A 216 1.71 -4.28 -5.45
CA GLY A 216 2.90 -3.59 -5.96
C GLY A 216 2.85 -2.06 -5.83
N VAL A 217 2.27 -1.50 -4.76
CA VAL A 217 2.16 -0.03 -4.59
C VAL A 217 3.55 0.59 -4.42
N GLU A 218 3.86 1.66 -5.16
CA GLU A 218 5.17 2.31 -5.09
C GLU A 218 5.11 3.60 -4.27
N GLU A 219 4.08 4.43 -4.52
CA GLU A 219 3.93 5.75 -3.88
C GLU A 219 2.45 6.07 -3.70
N PHE A 220 2.13 6.99 -2.77
CA PHE A 220 0.77 7.47 -2.61
C PHE A 220 0.71 8.96 -2.26
N PHE A 221 -0.43 9.58 -2.57
CA PHE A 221 -0.82 10.90 -2.10
C PHE A 221 -2.27 10.89 -1.63
N TRP A 222 -2.55 11.62 -0.55
CA TRP A 222 -3.91 12.00 -0.18
C TRP A 222 -4.48 12.96 -1.23
N LEU A 223 -5.78 12.84 -1.51
CA LEU A 223 -6.51 13.86 -2.26
C LEU A 223 -7.18 14.86 -1.31
N PRO A 224 -7.46 16.09 -1.78
CA PRO A 224 -8.34 17.01 -1.08
C PRO A 224 -9.68 16.31 -0.75
N GLY A 225 -10.13 16.44 0.50
CA GLY A 225 -11.30 15.75 1.04
C GLY A 225 -11.00 14.64 2.06
N SER A 226 -9.76 14.16 2.14
CA SER A 226 -9.31 13.15 3.14
C SER A 226 -9.94 11.77 3.07
N ASP A 227 -10.80 11.50 2.09
CA ASP A 227 -11.54 10.24 1.92
C ASP A 227 -11.07 9.44 0.70
N ARG A 228 -10.11 9.98 -0.05
CA ARG A 228 -9.57 9.40 -1.27
C ARG A 228 -8.05 9.52 -1.28
N LEU A 229 -7.40 8.52 -1.86
CA LEU A 229 -5.98 8.54 -2.17
C LEU A 229 -5.77 8.24 -3.65
N VAL A 230 -4.63 8.71 -4.15
CA VAL A 230 -4.07 8.22 -5.40
C VAL A 230 -2.76 7.49 -5.11
N TYR A 231 -2.51 6.38 -5.78
CA TYR A 231 -1.25 5.65 -5.66
C TYR A 231 -0.73 5.16 -7.01
N SER A 232 0.59 5.18 -7.19
CA SER A 232 1.26 4.50 -8.30
C SER A 232 1.50 3.04 -7.91
N ALA A 233 1.37 2.13 -8.86
CA ALA A 233 1.61 0.73 -8.59
C ALA A 233 2.11 -0.01 -9.83
N THR A 234 3.15 -0.82 -9.66
CA THR A 234 3.74 -1.61 -10.74
C THR A 234 4.27 -2.96 -10.23
N GLY A 235 4.47 -3.90 -11.15
CA GLY A 235 5.13 -5.18 -10.89
C GLY A 235 4.27 -6.21 -10.16
N SER A 236 2.95 -6.00 -10.11
CA SER A 236 2.02 -7.00 -9.59
C SER A 236 1.82 -8.12 -10.61
N THR A 237 1.72 -9.37 -10.11
CA THR A 237 1.32 -10.52 -10.94
C THR A 237 -0.20 -10.63 -11.09
N ARG A 238 -0.96 -9.89 -10.27
CA ARG A 238 -2.43 -9.97 -10.18
C ARG A 238 -3.12 -8.74 -10.77
N TYR A 239 -2.48 -7.59 -10.66
CA TYR A 239 -3.03 -6.31 -11.07
C TYR A 239 -2.17 -5.68 -12.17
N ARG A 240 -2.78 -4.87 -13.03
CA ARG A 240 -2.04 -4.15 -14.07
C ARG A 240 -1.21 -3.02 -13.45
N ASP A 241 -0.08 -2.69 -14.05
CA ASP A 241 0.62 -1.46 -13.71
C ASP A 241 -0.32 -0.25 -13.93
N GLY A 242 -0.21 0.77 -13.09
CA GLY A 242 -1.26 1.78 -13.05
C GLY A 242 -1.03 2.94 -12.11
N LEU A 243 -1.82 3.99 -12.37
CA LEU A 243 -2.11 5.05 -11.41
C LEU A 243 -3.53 4.79 -10.91
N TYR A 244 -3.71 4.61 -9.62
CA TYR A 244 -4.97 4.15 -9.05
C TYR A 244 -5.59 5.20 -8.14
N LEU A 245 -6.86 5.51 -8.37
CA LEU A 245 -7.70 6.24 -7.42
C LEU A 245 -8.37 5.24 -6.49
N TRP A 246 -8.24 5.44 -5.18
CA TRP A 246 -8.92 4.65 -4.17
C TRP A 246 -9.87 5.52 -3.36
N ASN A 247 -11.15 5.16 -3.36
CA ASN A 247 -12.18 5.82 -2.60
C ASN A 247 -12.49 5.02 -1.33
N LEU A 248 -12.07 5.55 -0.18
CA LEU A 248 -12.17 4.88 1.11
C LEU A 248 -13.60 4.81 1.65
N ASN A 249 -14.52 5.65 1.14
CA ASN A 249 -15.93 5.59 1.52
C ASN A 249 -16.66 4.37 0.95
N THR A 250 -16.16 3.83 -0.16
CA THR A 250 -16.82 2.76 -0.93
C THR A 250 -15.91 1.56 -1.22
N ASP A 251 -14.64 1.65 -0.79
CA ASP A 251 -13.55 0.75 -1.15
C ASP A 251 -13.35 0.54 -2.67
N THR A 252 -13.84 1.48 -3.49
CA THR A 252 -13.72 1.37 -4.95
C THR A 252 -12.35 1.82 -5.43
N VAL A 253 -11.76 1.06 -6.35
CA VAL A 253 -10.45 1.32 -6.95
C VAL A 253 -10.58 1.47 -8.47
N VAL A 254 -10.02 2.54 -9.03
CA VAL A 254 -10.07 2.84 -10.46
C VAL A 254 -8.66 3.10 -11.00
N ASN A 255 -8.23 2.36 -12.02
CA ASN A 255 -6.99 2.66 -12.74
C ASN A 255 -7.18 3.86 -13.66
N LEU A 256 -6.64 5.00 -13.26
CA LEU A 256 -6.69 6.27 -13.97
C LEU A 256 -5.88 6.26 -15.27
N LEU A 257 -4.83 5.43 -15.40
CA LEU A 257 -4.03 5.37 -16.64
C LEU A 257 -4.84 4.81 -17.81
N GLU A 258 -5.86 3.99 -17.56
CA GLU A 258 -6.75 3.52 -18.63
C GLU A 258 -7.50 4.68 -19.32
N LYS A 259 -7.63 5.83 -18.66
CA LYS A 259 -8.23 7.05 -19.23
C LYS A 259 -7.24 7.88 -20.05
N VAL A 260 -5.95 7.73 -19.79
CA VAL A 260 -4.85 8.49 -20.41
C VAL A 260 -4.19 7.72 -21.56
N ARG A 261 -4.30 6.40 -21.59
CA ARG A 261 -3.66 5.56 -22.60
C ARG A 261 -4.10 5.85 -24.05
N ALA A 262 -5.31 6.38 -24.26
CA ALA A 262 -5.88 6.56 -25.60
C ALA A 262 -5.25 7.70 -26.45
N PRO A 263 -4.80 8.84 -25.89
CA PRO A 263 -4.12 9.89 -26.65
C PRO A 263 -2.59 9.92 -26.47
N THR A 264 -2.09 9.70 -25.26
CA THR A 264 -0.68 10.01 -24.88
C THR A 264 0.28 8.83 -25.04
N LEU A 265 -0.22 7.59 -24.94
CA LEU A 265 0.59 6.37 -24.96
C LEU A 265 0.30 5.48 -26.18
N ARG A 266 -0.20 6.06 -27.28
CA ARG A 266 -0.47 5.31 -28.51
C ARG A 266 0.82 4.64 -29.01
N GLY A 267 0.76 3.33 -29.21
CA GLY A 267 1.89 2.54 -29.73
C GLY A 267 2.82 1.95 -28.67
N ILE A 268 2.63 2.25 -27.38
CA ILE A 268 3.36 1.61 -26.30
C ILE A 268 2.73 0.24 -26.02
N ALA A 269 3.56 -0.79 -25.89
CA ALA A 269 3.13 -2.17 -25.71
C ALA A 269 2.18 -2.32 -24.50
N GLN A 270 1.15 -3.14 -24.67
CA GLN A 270 0.22 -3.47 -23.60
C GLN A 270 0.80 -4.62 -22.77
N GLY A 271 1.62 -4.30 -21.78
CA GLY A 271 2.25 -5.30 -20.91
C GLY A 271 2.59 -4.73 -19.53
N ALA A 272 2.95 -5.63 -18.62
CA ALA A 272 3.73 -5.26 -17.44
C ALA A 272 5.03 -4.59 -17.92
N ASP A 273 5.54 -3.63 -17.15
CA ASP A 273 6.79 -2.92 -17.44
C ASP A 273 6.76 -2.05 -18.71
N ALA A 274 5.59 -1.63 -19.20
CA ALA A 274 5.49 -0.81 -20.41
C ALA A 274 5.99 0.65 -20.22
N TYR A 275 6.02 1.15 -18.99
CA TYR A 275 6.37 2.53 -18.66
C TYR A 275 6.97 2.67 -17.28
N TRP A 276 7.68 3.78 -17.10
CA TRP A 276 8.07 4.33 -15.81
C TRP A 276 7.00 5.29 -15.31
N LEU A 277 6.66 5.20 -14.03
CA LEU A 277 5.61 5.98 -13.40
C LEU A 277 6.09 6.47 -12.03
N ALA A 278 5.96 7.78 -11.77
CA ALA A 278 6.20 8.37 -10.45
C ALA A 278 5.18 9.46 -10.15
N LEU A 279 4.70 9.56 -8.92
CA LEU A 279 3.81 10.63 -8.50
C LEU A 279 4.59 11.96 -8.38
N ALA A 280 4.05 13.03 -8.95
CA ALA A 280 4.67 14.36 -8.93
C ALA A 280 3.98 15.33 -7.96
N GLY A 281 2.66 15.19 -7.76
CA GLY A 281 1.93 16.00 -6.78
C GLY A 281 0.42 15.97 -6.94
N VAL A 282 -0.28 16.65 -6.04
CA VAL A 282 -1.74 16.84 -6.08
C VAL A 282 -2.07 18.31 -5.85
N SER A 283 -2.99 18.86 -6.63
CA SER A 283 -3.49 20.24 -6.49
C SER A 283 -4.64 20.34 -5.48
N GLU A 284 -4.60 21.39 -4.66
CA GLU A 284 -5.61 21.76 -3.66
C GLU A 284 -6.87 22.40 -4.27
N LYS A 285 -6.72 23.22 -5.33
CA LYS A 285 -7.80 24.07 -5.90
C LYS A 285 -8.78 23.33 -6.82
N GLY A 286 -8.56 22.03 -6.97
CA GLY A 286 -9.28 21.10 -7.82
C GLY A 286 -8.41 19.85 -7.84
N PRO A 287 -8.93 18.66 -7.47
CA PRO A 287 -8.13 17.45 -7.27
C PRO A 287 -7.52 17.00 -8.60
N VAL A 288 -6.44 17.64 -9.00
CA VAL A 288 -5.63 17.30 -10.17
C VAL A 288 -4.43 16.56 -9.65
N VAL A 289 -4.23 15.35 -10.15
CA VAL A 289 -3.06 14.53 -9.87
C VAL A 289 -2.06 14.74 -10.99
N TYR A 290 -0.83 15.06 -10.60
CA TYR A 290 0.33 15.17 -11.47
C TYR A 290 1.23 13.96 -11.28
N PHE A 291 1.73 13.41 -12.37
CA PHE A 291 2.65 12.27 -12.33
C PHE A 291 3.57 12.29 -13.55
N TYR A 292 4.78 11.76 -13.37
CA TYR A 292 5.72 11.50 -14.45
C TYR A 292 5.38 10.16 -15.10
N LEU A 293 5.34 10.15 -16.43
CA LEU A 293 5.00 8.98 -17.21
C LEU A 293 5.87 8.95 -18.47
N ARG A 294 6.61 7.85 -18.64
CA ARG A 294 7.46 7.67 -19.82
C ARG A 294 7.49 6.21 -20.27
N PRO A 295 7.40 5.91 -21.57
CA PRO A 295 7.63 4.55 -22.06
C PRO A 295 8.96 3.99 -21.57
N ARG A 296 8.97 2.70 -21.25
CA ARG A 296 10.17 1.98 -20.88
C ARG A 296 10.92 1.55 -22.15
N HIS A 297 12.18 1.95 -22.25
CA HIS A 297 13.09 1.51 -23.30
C HIS A 297 14.18 0.61 -22.70
N ALA A 298 14.98 -0.04 -23.56
CA ALA A 298 16.15 -0.78 -23.11
C ALA A 298 17.19 0.19 -22.52
N GLY A 299 17.77 -0.15 -21.37
CA GLY A 299 18.77 0.66 -20.66
C GLY A 299 18.22 1.43 -19.45
N GLY A 300 19.08 2.25 -18.86
CA GLY A 300 18.73 3.11 -17.73
C GLY A 300 17.71 4.21 -18.08
N LEU A 301 17.00 4.70 -17.06
CA LEU A 301 16.12 5.85 -17.15
C LEU A 301 16.92 7.11 -16.84
N SER A 302 17.21 7.93 -17.86
CA SER A 302 17.82 9.24 -17.64
C SER A 302 16.92 10.07 -16.75
N PRO A 303 17.38 10.53 -15.57
CA PRO A 303 16.50 11.31 -14.72
C PRO A 303 16.18 12.67 -15.38
N VAL A 304 17.10 13.24 -16.18
CA VAL A 304 16.88 14.56 -16.85
C VAL A 304 15.68 14.49 -17.76
N GLU A 305 15.59 13.38 -18.49
CA GLU A 305 14.51 13.11 -19.40
C GLU A 305 13.22 12.71 -18.69
N PHE A 306 13.33 11.99 -17.56
CA PHE A 306 12.17 11.50 -16.81
C PHE A 306 11.47 12.61 -16.02
N PHE A 307 12.25 13.48 -15.38
CA PHE A 307 11.73 14.62 -14.61
C PHE A 307 11.53 15.88 -15.45
N ASP A 308 11.72 15.78 -16.77
CA ASP A 308 11.38 16.85 -17.70
C ASP A 308 9.87 17.12 -17.71
N LYS A 309 9.49 18.38 -17.95
CA LYS A 309 8.10 18.81 -18.05
C LYS A 309 7.30 18.01 -19.09
N ALA A 310 7.92 17.59 -20.20
CA ALA A 310 7.28 16.81 -21.24
C ALA A 310 6.83 15.42 -20.75
N SER A 311 7.43 14.91 -19.68
CA SER A 311 7.06 13.64 -19.05
C SER A 311 5.94 13.79 -18.02
N ILE A 312 5.51 15.02 -17.69
CA ILE A 312 4.43 15.25 -16.73
C ILE A 312 3.06 15.12 -17.39
N VAL A 313 2.19 14.34 -16.76
CA VAL A 313 0.78 14.21 -17.12
C VAL A 313 -0.10 14.67 -15.95
N ALA A 314 -1.24 15.27 -16.28
CA ALA A 314 -2.22 15.75 -15.32
C ALA A 314 -3.60 15.09 -15.55
N ILE A 315 -4.21 14.58 -14.48
CA ILE A 315 -5.58 14.06 -14.50
C ILE A 315 -6.40 14.81 -13.45
N ALA A 316 -7.50 15.42 -13.86
CA ALA A 316 -8.51 15.94 -12.96
C ALA A 316 -9.40 14.80 -12.44
N VAL A 317 -9.57 14.74 -11.12
CA VAL A 317 -10.25 13.67 -10.38
C VAL A 317 -11.36 14.26 -9.51
N PRO A 318 -12.43 14.83 -10.11
CA PRO A 318 -13.45 15.55 -9.36
C PRO A 318 -14.15 14.64 -8.33
N GLU A 319 -14.67 15.23 -7.25
CA GLU A 319 -15.50 14.51 -6.26
C GLU A 319 -16.75 13.92 -6.90
N LYS A 320 -17.34 14.64 -7.86
CA LYS A 320 -18.49 14.22 -8.64
C LYS A 320 -18.14 14.23 -10.12
N GLY A 321 -18.42 13.13 -10.81
CA GLY A 321 -18.16 12.98 -12.24
C GLY A 321 -17.01 12.03 -12.56
N LYS A 322 -16.67 11.92 -13.85
CA LYS A 322 -15.62 11.00 -14.32
C LYS A 322 -14.25 11.70 -14.33
N PRO A 323 -13.17 11.00 -13.95
CA PRO A 323 -11.82 11.52 -14.14
C PRO A 323 -11.56 11.88 -15.60
N ARG A 324 -10.84 12.97 -15.85
CA ARG A 324 -10.50 13.45 -17.20
C ARG A 324 -9.07 13.94 -17.27
N LEU A 325 -8.48 13.88 -18.45
CA LEU A 325 -7.22 14.58 -18.73
C LEU A 325 -7.39 16.08 -18.49
N ALA A 326 -6.42 16.68 -17.83
CA ALA A 326 -6.31 18.12 -17.64
C ALA A 326 -5.19 18.65 -18.52
N ASN A 327 -5.38 19.84 -19.11
CA ASN A 327 -4.28 20.48 -19.82
C ASN A 327 -3.29 20.98 -18.78
N TYR A 328 -2.03 20.58 -18.92
CA TYR A 328 -0.97 21.04 -18.05
C TYR A 328 -0.82 22.57 -18.06
N GLU A 329 -1.15 23.21 -19.19
CA GLU A 329 -1.11 24.66 -19.41
C GLU A 329 -2.22 25.46 -18.71
N GLU A 330 -3.24 24.79 -18.15
CA GLU A 330 -4.26 25.45 -17.32
C GLU A 330 -3.70 25.95 -15.97
N PHE A 331 -2.42 25.68 -15.67
CA PHE A 331 -1.75 26.03 -14.42
C PHE A 331 -0.49 26.91 -14.66
N PRO A 332 -0.51 28.22 -14.35
CA PRO A 332 0.33 29.23 -15.03
C PRO A 332 1.85 29.24 -14.77
N ASN A 333 2.41 28.40 -13.89
CA ASN A 333 3.79 28.57 -13.41
C ASN A 333 4.70 27.38 -13.69
N ALA A 334 4.61 26.84 -14.90
CA ALA A 334 5.49 25.79 -15.40
C ALA A 334 6.95 26.23 -15.62
N ALA A 335 7.25 27.54 -15.53
CA ALA A 335 8.58 28.10 -15.78
C ALA A 335 9.53 28.08 -14.57
N ALA A 336 9.09 27.62 -13.39
CA ALA A 336 9.89 27.56 -12.17
C ALA A 336 10.51 26.18 -11.89
N MET A 337 10.58 25.31 -12.90
CA MET A 337 11.08 23.94 -12.78
C MET A 337 12.61 23.92 -12.77
N GLY A 338 13.19 24.02 -11.57
CA GLY A 338 14.62 23.80 -11.32
C GLY A 338 14.94 22.33 -10.98
N PRO A 339 16.23 21.99 -10.79
CA PRO A 339 16.69 20.64 -10.47
C PRO A 339 16.09 20.12 -9.14
N VAL A 340 16.03 18.79 -9.02
CA VAL A 340 15.48 18.02 -7.90
C VAL A 340 16.03 18.52 -6.55
N GLY A 341 15.19 19.18 -5.78
CA GLY A 341 15.37 19.49 -4.36
C GLY A 341 14.42 18.65 -3.49
N THR A 342 14.56 18.76 -2.17
CA THR A 342 13.74 18.08 -1.16
C THR A 342 12.82 19.09 -0.49
N ALA A 343 11.60 19.29 -0.98
CA ALA A 343 10.68 20.22 -0.33
C ALA A 343 9.21 19.84 -0.53
N PHE A 344 8.82 18.62 -0.14
CA PHE A 344 7.42 18.22 -0.13
C PHE A 344 6.61 18.88 1.01
N ILE A 345 7.27 19.29 2.09
CA ILE A 345 6.60 19.81 3.28
C ILE A 345 7.22 21.16 3.59
N GLN A 346 6.38 22.19 3.77
CA GLN A 346 6.88 23.47 4.26
C GLN A 346 7.64 23.19 5.56
N ARG A 347 8.97 23.42 5.59
CA ARG A 347 9.80 23.24 6.80
C ARG A 347 9.21 23.95 8.02
N SER A 348 8.46 25.03 7.79
CA SER A 348 7.70 25.75 8.83
C SER A 348 6.50 24.98 9.40
N SER A 349 5.90 24.03 8.68
CA SER A 349 4.80 23.17 9.17
C SER A 349 5.26 21.84 9.77
N LEU A 350 6.58 21.59 9.80
CA LEU A 350 7.22 20.33 10.21
C LEU A 350 7.69 20.28 11.67
N LYS A 351 7.83 21.43 12.36
CA LYS A 351 8.34 21.43 13.74
C LYS A 351 7.45 20.59 14.64
N GLY A 352 7.98 19.45 15.11
CA GLY A 352 7.31 18.51 16.01
C GLY A 352 6.32 17.55 15.33
N ARG A 353 6.44 17.27 14.03
CA ARG A 353 5.61 16.27 13.32
C ARG A 353 6.46 15.35 12.44
N GLY A 354 5.99 14.14 12.20
CA GLY A 354 6.72 13.01 11.62
C GLY A 354 7.43 12.14 12.66
N THR A 355 7.74 10.90 12.30
CA THR A 355 8.68 10.04 13.04
C THR A 355 10.10 10.66 13.00
N SER A 356 11.00 10.25 13.90
CA SER A 356 12.41 10.69 13.87
C SER A 356 13.02 10.50 12.47
N LEU A 357 12.90 9.28 11.93
CA LEU A 357 13.38 8.94 10.59
C LEU A 357 12.84 9.88 9.48
N GLN A 358 11.60 10.34 9.60
CA GLN A 358 11.00 11.28 8.64
C GLN A 358 11.57 12.69 8.81
N GLN A 359 11.77 13.13 10.04
CA GLN A 359 12.39 14.43 10.35
C GLN A 359 13.85 14.44 9.90
N ASP A 360 14.62 13.42 10.24
CA ASP A 360 16.03 13.27 9.86
C ASP A 360 16.16 13.33 8.34
N TRP A 361 15.36 12.56 7.60
CA TRP A 361 15.31 12.61 6.12
C TRP A 361 15.11 14.03 5.58
N LEU A 362 14.20 14.79 6.18
CA LEU A 362 13.85 16.15 5.73
C LEU A 362 14.93 17.17 6.12
N GLU A 363 15.67 16.91 7.20
CA GLU A 363 16.72 17.78 7.74
C GLU A 363 18.08 17.61 7.06
N LEU A 364 18.39 16.43 6.48
CA LEU A 364 19.68 16.11 5.83
C LEU A 364 20.04 16.93 4.58
N THR A 365 19.35 18.04 4.32
CA THR A 365 19.35 18.71 3.02
C THR A 365 20.13 20.03 3.03
N ALA A 366 21.11 20.19 3.92
CA ALA A 366 21.91 21.42 4.00
C ALA A 366 23.27 21.31 4.75
N SER A 367 24.01 20.19 4.71
CA SER A 367 25.40 20.22 5.21
C SER A 367 26.36 20.69 4.12
N ASN A 368 27.31 21.55 4.49
CA ASN A 368 28.42 21.95 3.62
C ASN A 368 29.60 20.95 3.70
N ASP A 369 29.55 19.99 4.63
CA ASP A 369 30.55 18.93 4.79
C ASP A 369 30.04 17.64 4.14
N LEU A 370 30.77 17.18 3.12
CA LEU A 370 30.47 15.99 2.36
C LEU A 370 30.60 14.70 3.19
N GLU A 371 31.60 14.59 4.06
CA GLU A 371 31.82 13.39 4.87
C GLU A 371 30.68 13.22 5.87
N GLN A 372 30.30 14.32 6.52
CA GLN A 372 29.13 14.34 7.40
C GLN A 372 27.85 14.01 6.64
N LEU A 373 27.65 14.58 5.44
CA LEU A 373 26.47 14.31 4.63
C LEU A 373 26.40 12.83 4.22
N LEU A 374 27.50 12.23 3.75
CA LEU A 374 27.55 10.82 3.41
C LEU A 374 27.26 9.94 4.63
N THR A 375 27.86 10.26 5.78
CA THR A 375 27.64 9.51 7.04
C THR A 375 26.16 9.54 7.42
N SER A 376 25.54 10.72 7.43
CA SER A 376 24.12 10.83 7.79
C SER A 376 23.20 10.08 6.82
N TRP A 377 23.52 10.07 5.52
CA TRP A 377 22.73 9.30 4.55
C TRP A 377 22.94 7.79 4.69
N HIS A 378 24.11 7.33 5.16
CA HIS A 378 24.31 5.93 5.53
C HIS A 378 23.49 5.56 6.76
N ASP A 379 23.51 6.38 7.81
CA ASP A 379 22.72 6.16 9.02
C ASP A 379 21.23 6.03 8.69
N ILE A 380 20.69 6.97 7.89
CA ILE A 380 19.30 6.88 7.40
C ILE A 380 19.08 5.59 6.58
N SER A 381 20.04 5.20 5.75
CA SER A 381 19.89 3.98 4.95
C SER A 381 19.89 2.72 5.80
N GLU A 382 20.64 2.69 6.90
CA GLU A 382 20.65 1.58 7.85
C GLU A 382 19.36 1.55 8.66
N GLU A 383 18.94 2.69 9.23
CA GLU A 383 17.70 2.80 10.01
C GLU A 383 16.44 2.52 9.20
N SER A 384 16.46 2.87 7.92
CA SER A 384 15.34 2.62 7.00
C SER A 384 15.32 1.21 6.43
N ALA A 385 16.32 0.36 6.73
CA ALA A 385 16.38 -1.02 6.24
C ALA A 385 15.09 -1.79 6.63
N GLY A 386 14.38 -2.28 5.62
CA GLY A 386 13.07 -2.95 5.81
C GLY A 386 11.85 -2.03 5.76
N THR A 387 12.03 -0.72 5.57
CA THR A 387 10.94 0.24 5.36
C THR A 387 10.78 0.59 3.87
N SER A 388 9.69 1.28 3.55
CA SER A 388 9.47 1.85 2.22
C SER A 388 10.42 3.01 1.87
N LEU A 389 11.20 3.54 2.84
CA LEU A 389 12.19 4.61 2.59
C LEU A 389 13.51 4.09 2.00
N TYR A 390 13.89 2.85 2.26
CA TYR A 390 15.20 2.31 1.90
C TYR A 390 15.59 2.46 0.42
N PRO A 391 14.72 2.18 -0.57
CA PRO A 391 15.07 2.40 -1.99
C PRO A 391 15.48 3.85 -2.28
N TYR A 392 14.87 4.78 -1.56
CA TYR A 392 15.08 6.20 -1.76
C TYR A 392 16.38 6.67 -1.12
N SER A 393 16.76 6.14 0.06
CA SER A 393 18.07 6.44 0.66
C SER A 393 19.20 5.95 -0.23
N LEU A 394 19.07 4.75 -0.80
CA LEU A 394 20.04 4.21 -1.77
C LEU A 394 20.14 5.09 -3.03
N TRP A 395 19.01 5.59 -3.53
CA TRP A 395 19.01 6.51 -4.66
C TRP A 395 19.81 7.79 -4.31
N MET A 396 19.55 8.38 -3.15
CA MET A 396 20.27 9.58 -2.68
C MET A 396 21.77 9.31 -2.52
N LEU A 397 22.16 8.23 -1.84
CA LEU A 397 23.56 7.82 -1.66
C LEU A 397 24.28 7.61 -2.99
N SER A 398 23.68 6.91 -3.95
CA SER A 398 24.26 6.69 -5.27
C SER A 398 24.59 8.01 -5.97
N ASN A 399 23.67 8.98 -5.90
CA ASN A 399 23.88 10.29 -6.50
C ASN A 399 24.95 11.11 -5.77
N LEU A 400 24.94 11.12 -4.44
CA LEU A 400 25.94 11.83 -3.64
C LEU A 400 27.35 11.32 -3.91
N TYR A 401 27.54 9.99 -3.98
CA TYR A 401 28.81 9.40 -4.36
C TYR A 401 29.24 9.78 -5.78
N GLY A 402 28.31 9.78 -6.74
CA GLY A 402 28.59 10.17 -8.11
C GLY A 402 28.95 11.66 -8.27
N GLU A 403 28.22 12.55 -7.59
CA GLU A 403 28.54 13.98 -7.53
C GLU A 403 29.90 14.21 -6.87
N SER A 404 30.19 13.51 -5.77
CA SER A 404 31.46 13.63 -5.05
C SER A 404 32.64 13.20 -5.91
N ALA A 405 32.51 12.08 -6.63
CA ALA A 405 33.54 11.59 -7.54
C ALA A 405 33.84 12.54 -8.72
N THR A 406 32.93 13.47 -9.02
CA THR A 406 32.99 14.37 -10.18
C THR A 406 33.19 15.84 -9.79
N SER A 407 33.03 16.19 -8.51
CA SER A 407 33.25 17.55 -8.01
C SER A 407 34.74 17.93 -8.10
N GLY A 408 35.01 19.03 -8.81
CA GLY A 408 36.32 19.37 -9.34
C GLY A 408 37.30 20.04 -8.36
N ALA A 409 37.07 19.98 -7.05
CA ALA A 409 37.90 20.67 -6.06
C ALA A 409 38.58 19.67 -5.11
N ALA A 410 39.92 19.57 -5.20
CA ALA A 410 40.84 18.98 -4.22
C ALA A 410 40.86 17.45 -3.96
N ILE A 411 40.00 16.63 -4.57
CA ILE A 411 39.98 15.18 -4.32
C ILE A 411 41.00 14.42 -5.20
N GLY A 412 41.81 13.55 -4.59
CA GLY A 412 42.82 12.74 -5.29
C GLY A 412 42.23 11.77 -6.32
N VAL A 413 43.02 11.33 -7.31
CA VAL A 413 42.55 10.35 -8.34
C VAL A 413 42.02 9.06 -7.71
N ARG A 414 42.76 8.51 -6.74
CA ARG A 414 42.39 7.27 -6.03
C ARG A 414 41.08 7.43 -5.25
N GLU A 415 40.90 8.57 -4.60
CA GLU A 415 39.70 8.84 -3.80
C GLU A 415 38.46 9.02 -4.68
N ARG A 416 38.59 9.68 -5.85
CA ARG A 416 37.51 9.72 -6.85
C ARG A 416 37.11 8.34 -7.35
N GLU A 417 38.07 7.45 -7.57
CA GLU A 417 37.81 6.07 -7.99
C GLU A 417 37.10 5.25 -6.89
N VAL A 418 37.48 5.45 -5.63
CA VAL A 418 36.81 4.85 -4.47
C VAL A 418 35.37 5.35 -4.36
N LEU A 419 35.12 6.66 -4.40
CA LEU A 419 33.78 7.24 -4.35
C LEU A 419 32.89 6.75 -5.50
N ARG A 420 33.43 6.68 -6.71
CA ARG A 420 32.73 6.13 -7.88
C ARG A 420 32.37 4.66 -7.68
N SER A 421 33.30 3.86 -7.15
CA SER A 421 33.08 2.44 -6.88
C SER A 421 31.96 2.25 -5.85
N TYR A 422 31.94 3.04 -4.78
CA TYR A 422 30.83 3.03 -3.81
C TYR A 422 29.50 3.43 -4.47
N GLY A 423 29.47 4.52 -5.25
CA GLY A 423 28.25 4.94 -5.96
C GLY A 423 27.72 3.86 -6.91
N THR A 424 28.63 3.10 -7.54
CA THR A 424 28.31 1.98 -8.44
C THR A 424 27.69 0.81 -7.68
N GLU A 425 28.27 0.43 -6.53
CA GLU A 425 27.74 -0.65 -5.69
C GLU A 425 26.38 -0.28 -5.07
N VAL A 426 26.19 0.97 -4.64
CA VAL A 426 24.90 1.46 -4.16
C VAL A 426 23.85 1.44 -5.27
N ALA A 427 24.20 1.90 -6.48
CA ALA A 427 23.31 1.83 -7.65
C ALA A 427 22.93 0.37 -7.95
N ARG A 428 23.90 -0.54 -7.93
CA ARG A 428 23.69 -1.98 -8.12
C ARG A 428 22.79 -2.59 -7.04
N ALA A 429 22.96 -2.21 -5.77
CA ALA A 429 22.10 -2.63 -4.68
C ALA A 429 20.65 -2.20 -4.92
N LEU A 430 20.43 -0.95 -5.34
CA LEU A 430 19.10 -0.43 -5.65
C LEU A 430 18.44 -1.14 -6.84
N ILE A 431 19.18 -1.42 -7.92
CA ILE A 431 18.69 -2.18 -9.09
C ILE A 431 18.16 -3.56 -8.65
N ASN A 432 18.92 -4.24 -7.80
CA ASN A 432 18.61 -5.60 -7.36
C ASN A 432 17.65 -5.66 -6.17
N TYR A 433 17.32 -4.52 -5.55
CA TYR A 433 16.41 -4.50 -4.40
C TYR A 433 14.98 -4.85 -4.85
N PRO A 434 14.39 -5.97 -4.39
CA PRO A 434 13.11 -6.45 -4.94
C PRO A 434 11.98 -5.43 -4.80
N LEU A 435 11.95 -4.69 -3.69
CA LEU A 435 10.90 -3.74 -3.34
C LEU A 435 11.17 -2.30 -3.84
N ALA A 436 12.25 -2.05 -4.58
CA ALA A 436 12.48 -0.71 -5.11
C ALA A 436 11.41 -0.35 -6.16
N PRO A 437 10.90 0.90 -6.14
CA PRO A 437 10.07 1.44 -7.20
C PRO A 437 10.67 1.19 -8.59
N SER A 438 9.83 0.85 -9.56
CA SER A 438 10.23 0.52 -10.92
C SER A 438 11.10 1.62 -11.53
N TYR A 439 10.63 2.86 -11.49
CA TYR A 439 11.36 4.01 -12.02
C TYR A 439 12.70 4.21 -11.29
N LEU A 440 12.76 3.99 -9.97
CA LEU A 440 14.02 4.08 -9.21
C LEU A 440 15.04 3.04 -9.65
N LYS A 441 14.61 1.81 -9.98
CA LYS A 441 15.51 0.81 -10.58
C LYS A 441 16.03 1.29 -11.94
N GLY A 442 15.17 1.92 -12.74
CA GLY A 442 15.56 2.55 -14.00
C GLY A 442 16.60 3.66 -13.79
N LEU A 443 16.36 4.57 -12.84
CA LEU A 443 17.29 5.65 -12.50
C LEU A 443 18.62 5.11 -11.97
N ALA A 444 18.56 4.07 -11.12
CA ALA A 444 19.74 3.39 -10.60
C ALA A 444 20.56 2.71 -11.71
N LEU A 445 19.90 2.08 -12.68
CA LEU A 445 20.56 1.51 -13.85
C LEU A 445 21.28 2.58 -14.66
N PHE A 446 20.66 3.74 -14.86
CA PHE A 446 21.31 4.88 -15.50
C PHE A 446 22.56 5.34 -14.72
N ASN A 447 22.43 5.54 -13.40
CA ASN A 447 23.58 5.92 -12.56
C ASN A 447 24.70 4.87 -12.62
N TYR A 448 24.36 3.58 -12.58
CA TYR A 448 25.32 2.49 -12.71
C TYR A 448 26.09 2.57 -14.04
N GLU A 449 25.37 2.73 -15.16
CA GLU A 449 25.97 2.83 -16.50
C GLU A 449 26.89 4.05 -16.63
N GLU A 450 26.47 5.21 -16.14
CA GLU A 450 27.27 6.44 -16.16
C GLU A 450 28.52 6.34 -15.27
N LEU A 451 28.38 5.84 -14.05
CA LEU A 451 29.49 5.68 -13.12
C LEU A 451 30.51 4.65 -13.61
N MET A 452 30.05 3.51 -14.15
CA MET A 452 30.94 2.52 -14.78
C MET A 452 31.68 3.08 -15.99
N ALA A 453 31.04 3.96 -16.76
CA ALA A 453 31.67 4.66 -17.88
C ALA A 453 32.58 5.83 -17.45
N GLY A 454 32.67 6.12 -16.15
CA GLY A 454 33.43 7.26 -15.62
C GLY A 454 32.84 8.62 -16.01
N ARG A 455 31.58 8.66 -16.43
CA ARG A 455 30.87 9.87 -16.85
C ARG A 455 30.23 10.57 -15.64
N PRO A 456 30.13 11.91 -15.66
CA PRO A 456 29.47 12.64 -14.60
C PRO A 456 27.96 12.42 -14.63
N LEU A 457 27.35 12.29 -13.45
CA LEU A 457 25.90 12.27 -13.33
C LEU A 457 25.33 13.65 -13.70
N PRO A 458 24.15 13.71 -14.33
CA PRO A 458 23.59 14.96 -14.84
C PRO A 458 22.95 15.85 -13.77
N TYR A 459 23.04 15.49 -12.48
CA TYR A 459 22.45 16.20 -11.35
C TYR A 459 23.50 16.65 -10.34
N LYS A 460 23.22 17.79 -9.71
CA LYS A 460 23.92 18.27 -8.52
C LYS A 460 22.89 18.41 -7.39
N PHE A 461 23.02 17.60 -6.34
CA PHE A 461 22.13 17.53 -5.18
C PHE A 461 22.40 18.63 -4.13
N ALA A 462 23.02 19.73 -4.56
CA ALA A 462 23.31 20.91 -3.75
C ALA A 462 24.50 20.81 -2.80
N MET A 463 25.65 20.31 -3.28
CA MET A 463 26.91 20.92 -2.82
C MET A 463 26.98 22.35 -3.37
N LYS A 464 26.34 23.30 -2.70
CA LYS A 464 26.73 24.71 -2.83
C LYS A 464 28.14 24.78 -2.26
N HIS A 465 29.16 24.69 -3.12
CA HIS A 465 30.48 25.16 -2.72
C HIS A 465 30.28 26.59 -2.21
N GLY A 466 30.38 26.78 -0.89
CA GLY A 466 30.53 28.11 -0.35
C GLY A 466 31.64 28.77 -1.15
N LYS A 467 31.38 29.95 -1.71
CA LYS A 467 32.49 30.76 -2.23
C LYS A 467 33.50 30.80 -1.09
N ALA A 468 34.70 30.27 -1.32
CA ALA A 468 35.81 30.53 -0.42
C ALA A 468 35.86 32.06 -0.30
N THR A 469 35.51 32.58 0.87
CA THR A 469 35.69 33.98 1.18
C THR A 469 37.20 34.21 1.09
N PRO A 470 37.69 35.15 0.25
CA PRO A 470 39.10 35.38 0.06
C PRO A 470 39.82 35.79 1.35
#